data_AF-A0A4Y2PPT2-F1
#
_entry.id   AF-A0A4Y2PPT2-F1
#
_cell.length_a   1.000
_cell.length_b   1.000
_cell.length_c   1.000
_cell.angle_alpha   90.00
_cell.angle_beta   90.00
_cell.angle_gamma   90.00
#
_symmetry.space_group_name_H-M   'P 1'
#
loop_
_entity.id
_entity.type
_entity.pdbx_description
1 polymer ?
#
loop_
_entity_poly.entity_id
_entity_poly.type
_entity_poly.pdbx_seq_one_letter_code
_entity_poly.pdbx_strand_id
1 'polypeptide(L)'
;KHKKSKDSSGHKSKRHKKERKRKDSQRARTESQHDQTDQTKDKAEYEEAPGIVTPSKERFISPITPMTPSISLVPVCKTLAKDNNIIITYEPRILPDSKNQLLIVLIISNVSSCALKDVEISIIETVNLKIVKEKEDEINGKLPPVILPGASPEYHVTLSVDNIALNQTVRGSFTYIVKDTSSTSHEKLDFKLNIPASTFMIGELHPGDTRDTFTELLTSNDLSARDSVMIDVQQYDFRHILAKICFHCHFFVVEQYGISASLYSHSTQDDHVCLLVKLVKPHHIAVEAKGSNSTLITCLLEEIKGLFSETEGETQ
;
A
#
# COMPACT_ATOMS: atom_id res chain seq x y z
N LYS A 1 -42.69 12.43 61.90
CA LYS A 1 -41.61 12.17 62.89
C LYS A 1 -40.47 11.54 62.12
N HIS A 2 -39.21 11.96 62.06
CA HIS A 2 -38.32 13.02 62.57
C HIS A 2 -37.10 12.95 61.59
N LYS A 3 -36.27 13.94 61.28
CA LYS A 3 -35.55 14.95 62.08
C LYS A 3 -34.80 15.83 61.04
N LYS A 4 -34.92 17.17 61.11
CA LYS A 4 -33.87 18.16 61.49
C LYS A 4 -32.65 18.20 60.55
N SER A 5 -32.08 19.34 60.13
CA SER A 5 -32.31 20.78 60.37
C SER A 5 -31.16 21.60 59.72
N LYS A 6 -31.44 22.89 59.40
CA LYS A 6 -30.55 24.07 59.36
C LYS A 6 -29.56 24.22 58.18
N ASP A 7 -29.73 25.27 57.35
CA ASP A 7 -29.13 26.64 57.42
C ASP A 7 -27.60 26.63 57.21
N SER A 8 -26.93 27.51 56.46
CA SER A 8 -27.27 28.67 55.62
C SER A 8 -25.97 29.19 54.95
N SER A 9 -26.10 30.02 53.91
CA SER A 9 -25.20 31.12 53.46
C SER A 9 -23.92 30.84 52.63
N GLY A 10 -23.73 31.66 51.58
CA GLY A 10 -22.40 32.16 51.19
C GLY A 10 -22.02 32.23 49.69
N HIS A 11 -22.57 33.22 48.96
CA HIS A 11 -21.92 34.09 47.94
C HIS A 11 -20.86 33.59 46.91
N LYS A 12 -21.08 33.85 45.60
CA LYS A 12 -20.40 34.91 44.80
C LYS A 12 -20.83 34.97 43.32
N SER A 13 -20.79 36.18 42.78
CA SER A 13 -21.42 36.67 41.56
C SER A 13 -20.43 37.12 40.47
N LYS A 14 -20.81 36.89 39.20
CA LYS A 14 -20.75 37.76 37.99
C LYS A 14 -19.60 38.78 37.85
N ARG A 15 -18.94 38.80 36.68
CA ARG A 15 -19.19 39.82 35.62
C ARG A 15 -18.35 39.63 34.33
N HIS A 16 -18.89 40.23 33.28
CA HIS A 16 -18.58 40.15 31.85
C HIS A 16 -17.95 41.46 31.33
N LYS A 17 -17.12 41.34 30.26
CA LYS A 17 -17.13 42.16 29.00
C LYS A 17 -16.54 43.60 29.01
N LYS A 18 -15.63 43.93 28.06
CA LYS A 18 -15.88 44.65 26.76
C LYS A 18 -14.65 45.41 26.17
N GLU A 19 -14.39 45.18 24.86
CA GLU A 19 -13.97 46.06 23.72
C GLU A 19 -12.73 47.03 23.66
N ARG A 20 -11.95 46.85 22.55
CA ARG A 20 -11.62 47.77 21.39
C ARG A 20 -10.39 48.73 21.33
N LYS A 21 -9.84 48.79 20.07
CA LYS A 21 -9.08 49.86 19.30
C LYS A 21 -7.56 49.99 19.57
N ARG A 22 -6.65 50.49 18.70
CA ARG A 22 -6.41 50.72 17.22
C ARG A 22 -5.04 51.49 17.13
N LYS A 23 -4.15 51.19 16.13
CA LYS A 23 -3.00 52.00 15.54
C LYS A 23 -1.91 52.53 16.52
N ASP A 24 -0.60 52.71 16.22
CA ASP A 24 0.10 53.29 15.07
C ASP A 24 1.65 53.10 15.18
N SER A 25 2.36 53.27 14.04
CA SER A 25 3.73 53.80 13.77
C SER A 25 4.99 53.51 14.64
N GLN A 26 6.11 53.08 14.01
CA GLN A 26 7.32 53.90 13.72
C GLN A 26 8.54 53.12 13.19
N ARG A 27 9.29 53.79 12.29
CA ARG A 27 10.58 53.43 11.68
C ARG A 27 11.74 53.73 12.64
N ALA A 28 12.84 52.97 12.54
CA ALA A 28 14.19 53.46 12.83
C ALA A 28 15.23 52.74 11.96
N ARG A 29 16.25 53.48 11.55
CA ARG A 29 17.24 53.21 10.50
C ARG A 29 18.61 53.56 11.08
N THR A 30 19.64 52.81 10.67
CA THR A 30 21.04 53.24 10.44
C THR A 30 21.99 53.43 11.63
N GLU A 31 23.18 52.80 11.52
CA GLU A 31 24.57 53.33 11.66
C GLU A 31 25.52 52.10 11.61
N SER A 32 26.72 52.05 11.01
CA SER A 32 27.72 53.02 10.51
C SER A 32 28.79 52.22 9.70
N GLN A 33 29.20 52.62 8.47
CA GLN A 33 30.50 53.22 8.03
C GLN A 33 31.78 52.56 8.58
N HIS A 34 32.86 52.25 7.83
CA HIS A 34 33.73 53.07 6.94
C HIS A 34 34.80 52.11 6.30
N ASP A 35 35.02 52.06 4.96
CA ASP A 35 36.16 52.64 4.18
C ASP A 35 37.59 52.25 4.65
N GLN A 36 38.64 52.05 3.83
CA GLN A 36 38.96 52.42 2.45
C GLN A 36 40.31 51.77 2.01
N THR A 37 40.47 51.59 0.69
CA THR A 37 41.68 51.81 -0.18
C THR A 37 42.97 50.97 0.00
N ASP A 38 43.89 50.86 -0.98
CA ASP A 38 43.97 50.67 -2.44
C ASP A 38 45.49 50.70 -2.80
N GLN A 39 45.91 50.14 -3.96
CA GLN A 39 47.24 50.26 -4.63
C GLN A 39 48.39 49.33 -4.11
N THR A 40 49.32 48.73 -4.89
CA THR A 40 49.72 48.75 -6.33
C THR A 40 50.79 47.67 -6.65
N LYS A 41 50.78 47.13 -7.89
CA LYS A 41 51.89 46.79 -8.83
C LYS A 41 52.89 45.60 -8.65
N ASP A 42 52.85 44.74 -9.69
CA ASP A 42 53.92 44.15 -10.54
C ASP A 42 55.12 43.38 -9.96
N LYS A 43 55.22 42.06 -10.25
CA LYS A 43 56.19 41.45 -11.20
C LYS A 43 56.28 39.90 -11.08
N ALA A 44 56.59 39.29 -12.22
CA ALA A 44 57.26 37.97 -12.44
C ALA A 44 56.39 36.70 -12.51
N GLU A 45 55.87 36.44 -13.72
CA GLU A 45 56.17 35.27 -14.57
C GLU A 45 56.76 34.00 -13.89
N TYR A 46 55.96 32.94 -13.83
CA TYR A 46 56.40 31.54 -14.00
C TYR A 46 55.20 30.65 -14.34
N GLU A 47 55.20 30.03 -15.52
CA GLU A 47 54.33 28.88 -15.84
C GLU A 47 54.90 27.63 -15.17
N GLU A 48 54.07 26.84 -14.47
CA GLU A 48 54.34 25.42 -14.24
C GLU A 48 53.06 24.59 -14.13
N ALA A 49 53.13 23.39 -14.70
CA ALA A 49 52.07 22.49 -15.12
C ALA A 49 51.20 21.90 -13.97
N PRO A 50 50.01 21.34 -14.26
CA PRO A 50 49.02 20.97 -13.27
C PRO A 50 49.51 19.85 -12.34
N GLY A 51 49.42 20.11 -11.04
CA GLY A 51 49.74 19.15 -9.99
C GLY A 51 48.93 17.87 -10.13
N ILE A 52 49.63 16.76 -10.31
CA ILE A 52 49.12 15.39 -10.22
C ILE A 52 48.69 15.17 -8.77
N VAL A 53 47.39 15.27 -8.51
CA VAL A 53 46.77 14.66 -7.33
C VAL A 53 46.34 13.26 -7.73
N THR A 54 47.06 12.25 -7.26
CA THR A 54 46.59 10.87 -7.20
C THR A 54 45.66 10.71 -6.01
N PRO A 55 44.34 10.47 -6.19
CA PRO A 55 43.53 9.89 -5.14
C PRO A 55 43.59 8.37 -5.29
N SER A 56 44.01 7.70 -4.23
CA SER A 56 43.94 6.25 -4.06
C SER A 56 42.56 5.74 -4.49
N LYS A 57 42.54 4.95 -5.56
CA LYS A 57 41.33 4.36 -6.13
C LYS A 57 40.98 3.10 -5.35
N GLU A 58 40.46 3.26 -4.14
CA GLU A 58 39.56 2.25 -3.58
C GLU A 58 38.31 2.27 -4.45
N ARG A 59 38.21 1.27 -5.32
CA ARG A 59 37.01 1.03 -6.10
C ARG A 59 35.92 0.64 -5.10
N PHE A 60 35.11 1.61 -4.69
CA PHE A 60 33.73 1.33 -4.35
C PHE A 60 33.08 0.74 -5.60
N ILE A 61 33.16 -0.58 -5.72
CA ILE A 61 32.22 -1.35 -6.50
C ILE A 61 30.94 -1.21 -5.70
N SER A 62 30.09 -0.25 -6.08
CA SER A 62 28.68 -0.35 -5.74
C SER A 62 28.24 -1.76 -6.13
N PRO A 63 27.59 -2.54 -5.24
CA PRO A 63 27.03 -3.81 -5.67
C PRO A 63 26.08 -3.48 -6.81
N ILE A 64 26.44 -3.97 -7.99
CA ILE A 64 25.63 -3.91 -9.19
C ILE A 64 24.43 -4.77 -8.83
N THR A 65 23.34 -4.16 -8.35
CA THR A 65 22.07 -4.86 -8.17
C THR A 65 21.58 -5.23 -9.56
N PRO A 66 21.56 -6.52 -9.92
CA PRO A 66 20.89 -6.93 -11.14
C PRO A 66 19.39 -6.83 -10.84
N MET A 67 18.68 -6.05 -11.65
CA MET A 67 17.23 -6.12 -11.82
C MET A 67 16.40 -5.53 -10.67
N THR A 68 16.27 -4.20 -10.67
CA THR A 68 14.91 -3.68 -10.58
C THR A 68 14.24 -4.09 -11.90
N PRO A 69 13.30 -5.05 -11.96
CA PRO A 69 12.38 -5.00 -13.08
C PRO A 69 11.77 -3.60 -12.99
N SER A 70 11.81 -2.86 -14.09
CA SER A 70 11.01 -1.66 -14.24
C SER A 70 9.62 -2.07 -13.80
N ILE A 71 9.22 -1.65 -12.60
CA ILE A 71 7.94 -2.05 -12.01
C ILE A 71 6.95 -1.43 -12.96
N SER A 72 6.41 -2.26 -13.85
CA SER A 72 5.24 -1.91 -14.61
C SER A 72 4.17 -1.73 -13.56
N LEU A 73 3.97 -0.48 -13.15
CA LEU A 73 2.93 0.01 -12.23
C LEU A 73 1.56 -0.12 -12.91
N VAL A 74 1.37 -1.17 -13.71
CA VAL A 74 0.10 -1.50 -14.32
C VAL A 74 -0.70 -2.10 -13.18
N PRO A 75 -1.78 -1.42 -12.76
CA PRO A 75 -2.65 -1.98 -11.75
C PRO A 75 -3.14 -3.34 -12.23
N VAL A 76 -2.96 -4.36 -11.40
CA VAL A 76 -3.45 -5.71 -11.70
C VAL A 76 -4.96 -5.70 -11.50
N CYS A 77 -5.67 -5.22 -12.52
CA CYS A 77 -7.13 -5.29 -12.55
C CYS A 77 -7.55 -6.76 -12.69
N LYS A 78 -8.18 -7.29 -11.66
CA LYS A 78 -8.68 -8.68 -11.65
C LYS A 78 -10.16 -8.68 -11.99
N THR A 79 -10.64 -9.67 -12.75
CA THR A 79 -12.07 -9.86 -12.97
C THR A 79 -12.74 -10.28 -11.68
N LEU A 80 -13.75 -9.52 -11.26
CA LEU A 80 -14.55 -9.79 -10.07
C LEU A 80 -15.76 -10.66 -10.42
N ALA A 81 -16.50 -10.27 -11.46
CA ALA A 81 -17.66 -10.98 -11.95
C ALA A 81 -17.95 -10.58 -13.41
N LYS A 82 -18.58 -11.47 -14.17
CA LYS A 82 -19.01 -11.23 -15.55
C LYS A 82 -20.35 -11.89 -15.81
N ASP A 83 -21.17 -11.27 -16.65
CA ASP A 83 -22.32 -11.90 -17.29
C ASP A 83 -22.40 -11.48 -18.77
N ASN A 84 -23.54 -11.71 -19.42
CA ASN A 84 -23.72 -11.39 -20.84
C ASN A 84 -23.74 -9.89 -21.14
N ASN A 85 -24.03 -9.04 -20.16
CA ASN A 85 -24.17 -7.60 -20.34
C ASN A 85 -23.04 -6.80 -19.70
N ILE A 86 -22.34 -7.36 -18.71
CA ILE A 86 -21.40 -6.61 -17.89
C ILE A 86 -20.14 -7.41 -17.54
N ILE A 87 -19.03 -6.67 -17.44
CA ILE A 87 -17.78 -7.16 -16.85
C ILE A 87 -17.40 -6.21 -15.72
N ILE A 88 -17.25 -6.76 -14.52
CA ILE A 88 -16.78 -6.01 -13.34
C ILE A 88 -15.36 -6.46 -13.07
N THR A 89 -14.43 -5.50 -13.09
CA THR A 89 -13.06 -5.70 -12.63
C THR A 89 -12.80 -4.88 -11.39
N TYR A 90 -11.77 -5.24 -10.63
CA TYR A 90 -11.41 -4.53 -9.41
C TYR A 90 -9.91 -4.32 -9.29
N GLU A 91 -9.56 -3.23 -8.60
CA GLU A 91 -8.21 -2.87 -8.24
C GLU A 91 -8.16 -2.49 -6.75
N PRO A 92 -7.43 -3.23 -5.90
CA PRO A 92 -7.19 -2.85 -4.52
C PRO A 92 -6.03 -1.85 -4.41
N ARG A 93 -6.18 -0.82 -3.56
CA ARG A 93 -5.16 0.20 -3.26
C ARG A 93 -5.07 0.44 -1.76
N ILE A 94 -3.86 0.33 -1.22
CA ILE A 94 -3.57 0.72 0.18
C ILE A 94 -3.67 2.25 0.28
N LEU A 95 -4.28 2.75 1.35
CA LEU A 95 -4.30 4.18 1.65
C LEU A 95 -3.07 4.57 2.48
N PRO A 96 -2.20 5.48 2.02
CA PRO A 96 -0.96 5.84 2.73
C PRO A 96 -1.17 6.34 4.16
N ASP A 97 -2.28 7.04 4.39
CA ASP A 97 -2.59 7.66 5.69
C ASP A 97 -3.28 6.70 6.67
N SER A 98 -3.50 5.44 6.29
CA SER A 98 -4.28 4.48 7.09
C SER A 98 -3.63 3.10 7.14
N LYS A 99 -3.35 2.64 8.36
CA LYS A 99 -2.68 1.34 8.59
C LYS A 99 -3.54 0.11 8.28
N ASN A 100 -4.86 0.27 8.14
CA ASN A 100 -5.79 -0.85 8.01
C ASN A 100 -6.98 -0.57 7.07
N GLN A 101 -6.85 0.44 6.21
CA GLN A 101 -7.88 0.77 5.23
C GLN A 101 -7.40 0.43 3.82
N LEU A 102 -8.36 -0.01 3.01
CA LEU A 102 -8.14 -0.45 1.65
C LEU A 102 -9.21 0.19 0.75
N LEU A 103 -8.77 0.94 -0.26
CA LEU A 103 -9.63 1.41 -1.32
C LEU A 103 -9.79 0.31 -2.37
N ILE A 104 -11.01 -0.10 -2.66
CA ILE A 104 -11.33 -0.95 -3.80
C ILE A 104 -11.95 -0.09 -4.89
N VAL A 105 -11.29 -0.02 -6.03
CA VAL A 105 -11.83 0.59 -7.25
C VAL A 105 -12.46 -0.50 -8.09
N LEU A 106 -13.77 -0.43 -8.30
CA LEU A 106 -14.52 -1.31 -9.20
C LEU A 106 -14.72 -0.61 -10.54
N ILE A 107 -14.31 -1.25 -11.63
CA ILE A 107 -14.52 -0.75 -13.00
C ILE A 107 -15.61 -1.61 -13.63
N ILE A 108 -16.74 -0.98 -13.95
CA ILE A 108 -17.97 -1.66 -14.33
C ILE A 108 -18.23 -1.40 -15.81
N SER A 109 -17.90 -2.36 -16.66
CA SER A 109 -17.94 -2.20 -18.12
C SER A 109 -19.23 -2.77 -18.69
N ASN A 110 -20.09 -1.92 -19.26
CA ASN A 110 -21.26 -2.36 -20.01
C ASN A 110 -20.83 -2.84 -21.41
N VAL A 111 -20.83 -4.17 -21.59
CA VAL A 111 -20.48 -4.83 -22.86
C VAL A 111 -21.70 -5.16 -23.72
N SER A 112 -22.92 -4.85 -23.24
CA SER A 112 -24.15 -5.02 -24.00
C SER A 112 -24.37 -3.90 -25.02
N SER A 113 -25.33 -4.10 -25.92
CA SER A 113 -25.83 -3.07 -26.84
C SER A 113 -26.90 -2.17 -26.22
N CYS A 114 -27.30 -2.41 -24.97
CA CYS A 114 -28.40 -1.72 -24.29
C CYS A 114 -27.91 -0.88 -23.10
N ALA A 115 -28.69 0.14 -22.74
CA ALA A 115 -28.40 0.90 -21.52
C ALA A 115 -28.84 0.11 -20.28
N LEU A 116 -27.96 0.03 -19.29
CA LEU A 116 -28.26 -0.57 -17.98
C LEU A 116 -28.81 0.52 -17.07
N LYS A 117 -29.91 0.25 -16.36
CA LYS A 117 -30.61 1.19 -15.48
C LYS A 117 -30.70 0.63 -14.07
N ASP A 118 -31.02 1.52 -13.11
CA ASP A 118 -31.24 1.16 -11.71
C ASP A 118 -30.09 0.30 -11.17
N VAL A 119 -28.88 0.78 -11.46
CA VAL A 119 -27.65 0.06 -11.14
C VAL A 119 -27.31 0.27 -9.68
N GLU A 120 -27.16 -0.84 -8.94
CA GLU A 120 -26.85 -0.81 -7.52
C GLU A 120 -25.76 -1.83 -7.16
N ILE A 121 -24.87 -1.42 -6.24
CA ILE A 121 -23.88 -2.30 -5.61
C ILE A 121 -24.23 -2.44 -4.15
N SER A 122 -24.23 -3.69 -3.68
CA SER A 122 -24.33 -4.03 -2.26
C SER A 122 -23.10 -4.80 -1.84
N ILE A 123 -22.49 -4.40 -0.72
CA ILE A 123 -21.37 -5.09 -0.09
C ILE A 123 -21.79 -5.51 1.31
N ILE A 124 -21.49 -6.76 1.66
CA ILE A 124 -21.82 -7.35 2.95
C ILE A 124 -20.68 -7.07 3.92
N GLU A 125 -20.93 -6.24 4.93
CA GLU A 125 -20.01 -6.03 6.05
C GLU A 125 -19.89 -7.29 6.92
N THR A 126 -18.73 -7.45 7.54
CA THR A 126 -18.46 -8.53 8.50
C THR A 126 -17.83 -7.95 9.77
N VAL A 127 -17.57 -8.80 10.76
CA VAL A 127 -16.89 -8.38 12.00
C VAL A 127 -15.51 -7.77 11.70
N ASN A 128 -14.78 -8.34 10.74
CA ASN A 128 -13.41 -7.95 10.40
C ASN A 128 -13.33 -6.96 9.23
N LEU A 129 -14.46 -6.60 8.62
CA LEU A 129 -14.48 -5.79 7.40
C LEU A 129 -15.71 -4.88 7.39
N LYS A 130 -15.45 -3.57 7.49
CA LYS A 130 -16.48 -2.53 7.56
C LYS A 130 -16.29 -1.53 6.43
N ILE A 131 -17.40 -1.02 5.90
CA ILE A 131 -17.37 0.03 4.89
C ILE A 131 -17.13 1.36 5.62
N VAL A 132 -16.07 2.06 5.24
CA VAL A 132 -15.79 3.39 5.75
C VAL A 132 -16.70 4.36 5.02
N LYS A 133 -17.66 4.94 5.74
CA LYS A 133 -18.48 6.02 5.20
C LYS A 133 -17.63 7.29 5.20
N GLU A 134 -17.09 7.65 4.04
CA GLU A 134 -16.46 8.94 3.85
C GLU A 134 -17.51 10.07 3.94
N LYS A 135 -17.06 11.26 4.35
CA LYS A 135 -17.92 12.44 4.48
C LYS A 135 -18.54 12.75 3.13
N GLU A 136 -19.78 13.26 3.11
CA GLU A 136 -20.59 13.49 1.89
C GLU A 136 -19.93 14.31 0.76
N ASP A 137 -18.77 14.93 1.01
CA ASP A 137 -18.03 15.79 0.07
C ASP A 137 -16.74 15.15 -0.50
N GLU A 138 -16.32 13.98 -0.03
CA GLU A 138 -15.23 13.20 -0.65
C GLU A 138 -15.85 12.15 -1.58
N ILE A 139 -15.17 11.88 -2.69
CA ILE A 139 -15.68 11.27 -3.93
C ILE A 139 -16.11 9.81 -3.70
N ASN A 140 -17.21 9.59 -2.98
CA ASN A 140 -17.92 8.34 -3.02
C ASN A 140 -18.58 8.27 -4.39
N GLY A 141 -18.02 7.41 -5.23
CA GLY A 141 -18.53 7.09 -6.55
C GLY A 141 -19.96 6.63 -6.43
N LYS A 142 -20.93 7.55 -6.56
CA LYS A 142 -22.29 7.14 -6.88
C LYS A 142 -22.21 6.59 -8.29
N LEU A 143 -22.62 5.33 -8.44
CA LEU A 143 -22.82 4.82 -9.78
C LEU A 143 -23.81 5.72 -10.51
N PRO A 144 -23.57 6.00 -11.80
CA PRO A 144 -24.57 6.71 -12.58
C PRO A 144 -25.84 5.83 -12.60
N PRO A 145 -27.03 6.43 -12.49
CA PRO A 145 -28.29 5.67 -12.49
C PRO A 145 -28.51 4.92 -13.81
N VAL A 146 -27.77 5.29 -14.85
CA VAL A 146 -27.76 4.64 -16.15
C VAL A 146 -26.32 4.48 -16.65
N ILE A 147 -25.96 3.27 -17.08
CA ILE A 147 -24.67 2.97 -17.74
C ILE A 147 -24.96 2.71 -19.22
N LEU A 148 -24.44 3.58 -20.10
CA LEU A 148 -24.63 3.45 -21.54
C LEU A 148 -23.79 2.30 -22.13
N PRO A 149 -24.17 1.75 -23.30
CA PRO A 149 -23.36 0.77 -24.03
C PRO A 149 -21.91 1.26 -24.20
N GLY A 150 -20.95 0.41 -23.85
CA GLY A 150 -19.52 0.72 -23.94
C GLY A 150 -18.97 1.66 -22.85
N ALA A 151 -19.80 2.15 -21.94
CA ALA A 151 -19.33 2.94 -20.80
C ALA A 151 -18.75 2.05 -19.70
N SER A 152 -17.73 2.57 -19.01
CA SER A 152 -17.01 1.87 -17.94
C SER A 152 -16.82 2.75 -16.69
N PRO A 153 -17.90 3.14 -15.98
CA PRO A 153 -17.78 3.94 -14.77
C PRO A 153 -16.98 3.22 -13.69
N GLU A 154 -16.28 4.02 -12.88
CA GLU A 154 -15.61 3.57 -11.67
C GLU A 154 -16.52 3.75 -10.44
N TYR A 155 -16.47 2.78 -9.54
CA TYR A 155 -17.09 2.83 -8.22
C TYR A 155 -16.03 2.60 -7.16
N HIS A 156 -15.88 3.55 -6.25
CA HIS A 156 -14.82 3.55 -5.24
C HIS A 156 -15.45 3.19 -3.89
N VAL A 157 -14.88 2.21 -3.19
CA VAL A 157 -15.31 1.85 -1.84
C VAL A 157 -14.12 1.67 -0.92
N THR A 158 -14.11 2.42 0.17
CA THR A 158 -13.10 2.31 1.23
C THR A 158 -13.55 1.30 2.28
N LEU A 159 -12.73 0.30 2.53
CA LEU A 159 -12.96 -0.76 3.51
C LEU A 159 -11.96 -0.61 4.67
N SER A 160 -12.44 -0.68 5.90
CA SER A 160 -11.61 -0.85 7.09
C SER A 160 -11.54 -2.33 7.44
N VAL A 161 -10.33 -2.86 7.51
CA VAL A 161 -10.04 -4.26 7.85
C VAL A 161 -9.49 -4.32 9.27
N ASP A 162 -10.15 -5.07 10.14
CA ASP A 162 -9.76 -5.14 11.56
C ASP A 162 -8.46 -5.95 11.75
N ASN A 163 -8.36 -7.08 11.04
CA ASN A 163 -7.20 -7.96 11.09
C ASN A 163 -6.61 -8.17 9.69
N ILE A 164 -5.55 -7.43 9.39
CA ILE A 164 -4.82 -7.48 8.11
C ILE A 164 -3.92 -8.72 7.99
N ALA A 165 -3.66 -9.44 9.08
CA ALA A 165 -2.85 -10.65 9.10
C ALA A 165 -3.58 -11.87 8.51
N LEU A 166 -4.88 -11.75 8.25
CA LEU A 166 -5.74 -12.80 7.72
C LEU A 166 -6.27 -12.44 6.34
N ASN A 167 -6.40 -13.44 5.48
CA ASN A 167 -7.09 -13.31 4.21
C ASN A 167 -8.58 -12.99 4.44
N GLN A 168 -9.04 -11.87 3.91
CA GLN A 168 -10.43 -11.47 3.99
C GLN A 168 -11.19 -11.84 2.71
N THR A 169 -12.49 -12.02 2.86
CA THR A 169 -13.41 -12.22 1.74
C THR A 169 -14.50 -11.17 1.84
N VAL A 170 -14.61 -10.34 0.81
CA VAL A 170 -15.74 -9.45 0.61
C VAL A 170 -16.77 -10.15 -0.26
N ARG A 171 -18.02 -10.17 0.20
CA ARG A 171 -19.15 -10.65 -0.59
C ARG A 171 -20.06 -9.49 -0.90
N GLY A 172 -20.68 -9.54 -2.07
CA GLY A 172 -21.60 -8.51 -2.50
C GLY A 172 -22.41 -8.94 -3.71
N SER A 173 -23.23 -8.02 -4.18
CA SER A 173 -24.01 -8.20 -5.39
C SER A 173 -24.06 -6.91 -6.19
N PHE A 174 -24.07 -7.05 -7.51
CA PHE A 174 -24.34 -5.98 -8.46
C PHE A 174 -25.69 -6.26 -9.11
N THR A 175 -26.63 -5.32 -9.05
CA THR A 175 -27.96 -5.46 -9.65
C THR A 175 -28.19 -4.36 -10.67
N TYR A 176 -28.90 -4.69 -11.74
CA TYR A 176 -29.23 -3.74 -12.80
C TYR A 176 -30.46 -4.22 -13.58
N ILE A 177 -31.12 -3.27 -14.24
CA ILE A 177 -32.20 -3.51 -15.18
C ILE A 177 -31.69 -3.27 -16.60
N VAL A 178 -31.83 -4.26 -17.48
CA VAL A 178 -31.59 -4.11 -18.91
C VAL A 178 -32.93 -4.09 -19.64
N LYS A 179 -33.10 -3.08 -20.49
CA LYS A 179 -34.28 -2.96 -21.35
C LYS A 179 -33.87 -3.08 -22.80
N ASP A 180 -34.23 -4.21 -23.39
CA ASP A 180 -34.17 -4.43 -24.83
C ASP A 180 -35.52 -4.02 -25.46
N THR A 181 -35.55 -3.94 -26.79
CA THR A 181 -36.71 -3.65 -27.63
C THR A 181 -37.90 -4.59 -27.36
N SER A 182 -37.63 -5.81 -26.91
CA SER A 182 -38.63 -6.87 -26.72
C SER A 182 -38.91 -7.23 -25.25
N SER A 183 -37.98 -6.95 -24.33
CA SER A 183 -38.05 -7.41 -22.95
C SER A 183 -37.38 -6.45 -21.98
N THR A 184 -37.77 -6.52 -20.71
CA THR A 184 -37.07 -5.87 -19.61
C THR A 184 -36.74 -6.96 -18.61
N SER A 185 -35.46 -7.14 -18.30
CA SER A 185 -35.00 -8.10 -17.30
C SER A 185 -34.30 -7.37 -16.15
N HIS A 186 -34.39 -7.97 -14.97
CA HIS A 186 -33.71 -7.53 -13.77
C HIS A 186 -32.66 -8.58 -13.44
N GLU A 187 -31.40 -8.18 -13.52
CA GLU A 187 -30.25 -9.05 -13.39
C GLU A 187 -29.58 -8.82 -12.05
N LYS A 188 -29.03 -9.90 -11.48
CA LYS A 188 -28.30 -9.89 -10.23
C LYS A 188 -27.05 -10.74 -10.37
N LEU A 189 -25.90 -10.13 -10.12
CA LEU A 189 -24.60 -10.76 -10.17
C LEU A 189 -23.99 -10.77 -8.77
N ASP A 190 -24.00 -11.93 -8.12
CA ASP A 190 -23.32 -12.11 -6.84
C ASP A 190 -21.81 -12.28 -7.07
N PHE A 191 -20.99 -11.64 -6.24
CA PHE A 191 -19.55 -11.68 -6.36
C PHE A 191 -18.84 -11.96 -5.03
N LYS A 192 -17.61 -12.48 -5.15
CA LYS A 192 -16.70 -12.75 -4.03
C LYS A 192 -15.32 -12.20 -4.37
N LEU A 193 -14.89 -11.18 -3.64
CA LEU A 193 -13.57 -10.58 -3.76
C LEU A 193 -12.69 -11.09 -2.62
N ASN A 194 -11.56 -11.71 -2.95
CA ASN A 194 -10.57 -12.14 -1.95
C ASN A 194 -9.54 -11.03 -1.77
N ILE A 195 -9.32 -10.63 -0.51
CA ILE A 195 -8.28 -9.69 -0.09
C ILE A 195 -7.22 -10.52 0.66
N PRO A 196 -6.15 -10.94 -0.02
CA PRO A 196 -5.06 -11.66 0.64
C PRO A 196 -4.32 -10.77 1.65
N ALA A 197 -3.70 -11.36 2.66
CA ALA A 197 -2.89 -10.65 3.64
C ALA A 197 -1.72 -9.90 2.96
N SER A 198 -1.18 -10.44 1.86
CA SER A 198 -0.18 -9.74 1.03
C SER A 198 -0.63 -8.37 0.53
N THR A 199 -1.94 -8.10 0.41
CA THR A 199 -2.46 -6.79 -0.04
C THR A 199 -2.03 -5.66 0.90
N PHE A 200 -1.72 -5.96 2.16
CA PHE A 200 -1.28 -4.99 3.16
C PHE A 200 0.24 -4.99 3.36
N MET A 201 0.99 -5.70 2.52
CA MET A 201 2.44 -5.78 2.60
C MET A 201 3.10 -4.72 1.72
N ILE A 202 4.21 -4.17 2.21
CA ILE A 202 4.98 -3.12 1.57
C ILE A 202 6.38 -3.66 1.30
N GLY A 203 6.68 -3.80 0.01
CA GLY A 203 7.94 -4.30 -0.55
C GLY A 203 8.85 -3.20 -1.03
N GLU A 204 8.96 -2.11 -0.27
CA GLU A 204 9.83 -0.98 -0.62
C GLU A 204 11.01 -0.89 0.35
N LEU A 205 12.19 -0.65 -0.21
CA LEU A 205 13.42 -0.40 0.52
C LEU A 205 13.43 1.06 0.98
N HIS A 206 13.22 1.34 2.27
CA HIS A 206 13.50 2.69 2.75
C HIS A 206 15.01 2.97 2.63
N PRO A 207 15.43 4.24 2.50
CA PRO A 207 16.85 4.60 2.48
C PRO A 207 17.65 4.14 3.73
N GLY A 208 16.97 3.71 4.80
CA GLY A 208 17.54 3.10 6.00
C GLY A 208 17.44 1.57 6.09
N ASP A 209 16.75 0.90 5.15
CA ASP A 209 16.59 -0.55 5.10
C ASP A 209 17.81 -1.20 4.42
N THR A 210 18.97 -1.01 5.02
CA THR A 210 20.21 -1.64 4.55
C THR A 210 20.23 -3.12 4.93
N ARG A 211 21.13 -3.89 4.30
CA ARG A 211 21.43 -5.28 4.73
C ARG A 211 21.78 -5.36 6.23
N ASP A 212 22.35 -4.31 6.78
CA ASP A 212 22.73 -4.24 8.19
C ASP A 212 21.49 -4.15 9.09
N THR A 213 20.48 -3.35 8.70
CA THR A 213 19.16 -3.29 9.36
C THR A 213 18.43 -4.63 9.33
N PHE A 214 18.49 -5.33 8.18
CA PHE A 214 17.93 -6.69 8.07
C PHE A 214 18.65 -7.68 8.99
N THR A 215 19.98 -7.60 9.08
CA THR A 215 20.78 -8.44 9.97
C THR A 215 20.46 -8.15 11.44
N GLU A 216 20.36 -6.87 11.80
CA GLU A 216 19.96 -6.43 13.14
C GLU A 216 18.58 -7.00 13.51
N LEU A 217 17.59 -6.87 12.63
CA LEU A 217 16.24 -7.41 12.82
C LEU A 217 16.23 -8.95 12.98
N LEU A 218 17.06 -9.66 12.22
CA LEU A 218 17.18 -11.12 12.36
C LEU A 218 17.84 -11.54 13.68
N THR A 219 18.81 -10.75 14.15
CA THR A 219 19.49 -10.96 15.44
C THR A 219 18.67 -10.45 16.63
N SER A 220 17.73 -9.53 16.38
CA SER A 220 16.81 -9.06 17.40
C SER A 220 15.84 -10.18 17.79
N ASN A 221 15.36 -10.10 19.02
CA ASN A 221 14.39 -11.05 19.55
C ASN A 221 12.95 -10.62 19.25
N ASP A 222 12.76 -9.64 18.35
CA ASP A 222 11.45 -9.07 18.00
C ASP A 222 10.67 -9.98 17.04
N LEU A 223 11.39 -10.74 16.22
CA LEU A 223 10.80 -11.75 15.35
C LEU A 223 10.63 -13.08 16.10
N SER A 224 9.50 -13.22 16.79
CA SER A 224 9.22 -14.37 17.65
C SER A 224 8.63 -15.58 16.89
N ALA A 225 7.95 -15.35 15.78
CA ALA A 225 7.27 -16.39 15.02
C ALA A 225 8.16 -16.92 13.88
N ARG A 226 8.05 -18.23 13.63
CA ARG A 226 8.72 -18.94 12.54
C ARG A 226 7.79 -19.99 11.95
N ASP A 227 7.85 -20.14 10.64
CA ASP A 227 7.14 -21.18 9.91
C ASP A 227 7.90 -21.51 8.62
N SER A 228 7.62 -22.65 7.99
CA SER A 228 8.31 -23.05 6.77
C SER A 228 7.46 -23.95 5.90
N VAL A 229 7.62 -23.85 4.58
CA VAL A 229 6.89 -24.66 3.60
C VAL A 229 7.79 -25.12 2.47
N MET A 230 7.53 -26.31 1.96
CA MET A 230 8.14 -26.84 0.73
C MET A 230 7.15 -26.71 -0.41
N ILE A 231 7.58 -26.15 -1.54
CA ILE A 231 6.72 -25.83 -2.67
C ILE A 231 7.31 -26.43 -3.94
N ASP A 232 6.46 -27.13 -4.71
CA ASP A 232 6.77 -27.49 -6.11
C ASP A 232 6.55 -26.25 -6.97
N VAL A 233 7.64 -25.77 -7.58
CA VAL A 233 7.70 -24.53 -8.35
C VAL A 233 7.64 -24.80 -9.85
N GLN A 234 7.12 -25.97 -10.26
CA GLN A 234 7.02 -26.34 -11.67
C GLN A 234 8.37 -26.12 -12.39
N GLN A 235 8.37 -25.86 -13.70
CA GLN A 235 9.60 -25.62 -14.47
C GLN A 235 10.11 -24.16 -14.42
N TYR A 236 9.75 -23.38 -13.40
CA TYR A 236 10.26 -22.01 -13.25
C TYR A 236 11.74 -22.01 -12.83
N ASP A 237 12.52 -21.08 -13.39
CA ASP A 237 13.87 -20.83 -12.87
C ASP A 237 13.84 -20.02 -11.57
N PHE A 238 14.95 -20.05 -10.84
CA PHE A 238 15.04 -19.42 -9.52
C PHE A 238 14.77 -17.90 -9.56
N ARG A 239 15.15 -17.20 -10.63
CA ARG A 239 14.89 -15.76 -10.74
C ARG A 239 13.41 -15.47 -10.97
N HIS A 240 12.74 -16.27 -11.80
CA HIS A 240 11.30 -16.16 -12.01
C HIS A 240 10.52 -16.45 -10.74
N ILE A 241 10.95 -17.44 -9.95
CA ILE A 241 10.34 -17.73 -8.64
C ILE A 241 10.43 -16.52 -7.73
N LEU A 242 11.61 -15.93 -7.57
CA LEU A 242 11.80 -14.73 -6.75
C LEU A 242 10.96 -13.56 -7.26
N ALA A 243 10.97 -13.30 -8.57
CA ALA A 243 10.17 -12.24 -9.18
C ALA A 243 8.67 -12.43 -8.92
N LYS A 244 8.16 -13.68 -8.98
CA LYS A 244 6.76 -13.99 -8.72
C LYS A 244 6.38 -13.72 -7.26
N ILE A 245 7.23 -14.13 -6.31
CA ILE A 245 7.03 -13.85 -4.87
C ILE A 245 7.08 -12.34 -4.61
N CYS A 246 8.09 -11.64 -5.14
CA CYS A 246 8.23 -10.20 -4.97
C CYS A 246 7.03 -9.42 -5.53
N PHE A 247 6.59 -9.78 -6.74
CA PHE A 247 5.50 -9.09 -7.42
C PHE A 247 4.14 -9.32 -6.76
N HIS A 248 3.80 -10.56 -6.39
CA HIS A 248 2.47 -10.88 -5.88
C HIS A 248 2.33 -10.75 -4.37
N CYS A 249 3.41 -10.94 -3.61
CA CYS A 249 3.39 -10.87 -2.15
C CYS A 249 4.08 -9.62 -1.59
N HIS A 250 4.50 -8.69 -2.46
CA HIS A 250 5.15 -7.42 -2.10
C HIS A 250 6.41 -7.61 -1.24
N PHE A 251 7.26 -8.57 -1.60
CA PHE A 251 8.58 -8.71 -1.00
C PHE A 251 9.65 -8.04 -1.86
N PHE A 252 10.77 -7.64 -1.26
CA PHE A 252 11.98 -7.33 -2.01
C PHE A 252 13.14 -8.24 -1.63
N VAL A 253 14.06 -8.44 -2.57
CA VAL A 253 15.27 -9.25 -2.36
C VAL A 253 16.32 -8.41 -1.64
N VAL A 254 16.71 -8.83 -0.44
CA VAL A 254 17.79 -8.21 0.35
C VAL A 254 19.15 -8.68 -0.16
N GLU A 255 19.28 -9.99 -0.35
CA GLU A 255 20.50 -10.62 -0.85
C GLU A 255 20.17 -11.92 -1.58
N GLN A 256 20.98 -12.25 -2.57
CA GLN A 256 20.88 -13.51 -3.30
C GLN A 256 22.27 -14.12 -3.44
N TYR A 257 22.39 -15.40 -3.06
CA TYR A 257 23.59 -16.20 -3.23
C TYR A 257 23.26 -17.50 -3.97
N GLY A 258 23.51 -17.51 -5.28
CA GLY A 258 23.22 -18.65 -6.16
C GLY A 258 21.74 -19.02 -6.15
N ILE A 259 21.43 -20.16 -5.54
CA ILE A 259 20.09 -20.76 -5.43
C ILE A 259 19.39 -20.49 -4.09
N SER A 260 19.90 -19.51 -3.33
CA SER A 260 19.33 -19.05 -2.07
C SER A 260 19.15 -17.54 -2.10
N ALA A 261 18.09 -17.03 -1.51
CA ALA A 261 17.83 -15.61 -1.39
C ALA A 261 17.14 -15.26 -0.08
N SER A 262 17.50 -14.12 0.50
CA SER A 262 16.85 -13.52 1.65
C SER A 262 15.94 -12.39 1.16
N LEU A 263 14.68 -12.41 1.54
CA LEU A 263 13.68 -11.42 1.17
C LEU A 263 13.10 -10.78 2.42
N TYR A 264 12.61 -9.56 2.28
CA TYR A 264 11.97 -8.82 3.36
C TYR A 264 10.73 -8.08 2.88
N SER A 265 9.77 -7.95 3.79
CA SER A 265 8.60 -7.11 3.67
C SER A 265 8.11 -6.71 5.07
N HIS A 266 7.33 -5.65 5.16
CA HIS A 266 6.58 -5.30 6.36
C HIS A 266 5.12 -5.00 6.01
N SER A 267 4.21 -5.13 6.97
CA SER A 267 2.81 -4.76 6.77
C SER A 267 2.60 -3.25 6.98
N THR A 268 1.44 -2.74 6.58
CA THR A 268 0.97 -1.38 6.90
C THR A 268 0.82 -1.11 8.41
N GLN A 269 0.84 -2.16 9.24
CA GLN A 269 0.85 -2.08 10.71
C GLN A 269 2.25 -2.28 11.31
N ASP A 270 3.30 -2.27 10.49
CA ASP A 270 4.70 -2.49 10.89
C ASP A 270 4.98 -3.92 11.40
N ASP A 271 4.21 -4.92 10.94
CA ASP A 271 4.55 -6.32 11.16
C ASP A 271 5.64 -6.77 10.17
N HIS A 272 6.83 -7.05 10.68
CA HIS A 272 7.98 -7.42 9.86
C HIS A 272 7.98 -8.92 9.51
N VAL A 273 8.32 -9.23 8.26
CA VAL A 273 8.45 -10.61 7.76
C VAL A 273 9.72 -10.75 6.92
N CYS A 274 10.57 -11.70 7.30
CA CYS A 274 11.77 -12.10 6.57
C CYS A 274 11.56 -13.50 5.99
N LEU A 275 11.92 -13.69 4.73
CA LEU A 275 11.90 -15.01 4.07
C LEU A 275 13.31 -15.44 3.69
N LEU A 276 13.60 -16.73 3.86
CA LEU A 276 14.72 -17.42 3.25
C LEU A 276 14.17 -18.40 2.20
N VAL A 277 14.42 -18.12 0.94
CA VAL A 277 13.99 -18.93 -0.20
C VAL A 277 15.18 -19.70 -0.74
N LYS A 278 15.12 -21.03 -0.76
CA LYS A 278 16.21 -21.89 -1.20
C LYS A 278 15.72 -22.98 -2.15
N LEU A 279 16.35 -23.14 -3.30
CA LEU A 279 16.12 -24.29 -4.17
C LEU A 279 16.77 -25.53 -3.53
N VAL A 280 15.98 -26.56 -3.23
CA VAL A 280 16.46 -27.77 -2.53
C VAL A 280 16.61 -28.95 -3.49
N LYS A 281 15.68 -29.09 -4.43
CA LYS A 281 15.69 -30.12 -5.48
C LYS A 281 15.31 -29.46 -6.81
N PRO A 282 15.53 -30.13 -7.96
CA PRO A 282 14.92 -29.68 -9.20
C PRO A 282 13.43 -29.41 -8.98
N HIS A 283 13.00 -28.20 -9.36
CA HIS A 283 11.59 -27.79 -9.26
C HIS A 283 11.01 -27.72 -7.84
N HIS A 284 11.83 -27.71 -6.78
CA HIS A 284 11.33 -27.58 -5.40
C HIS A 284 12.11 -26.55 -4.60
N ILE A 285 11.39 -25.60 -4.00
CA ILE A 285 11.95 -24.62 -3.07
C ILE A 285 11.52 -24.94 -1.63
N ALA A 286 12.41 -24.62 -0.69
CA ALA A 286 12.07 -24.38 0.70
C ALA A 286 11.88 -22.87 0.89
N VAL A 287 10.79 -22.48 1.52
CA VAL A 287 10.54 -21.11 1.97
C VAL A 287 10.44 -21.15 3.49
N GLU A 288 11.41 -20.58 4.16
CA GLU A 288 11.42 -20.40 5.62
C GLU A 288 11.06 -18.95 5.93
N ALA A 289 10.15 -18.72 6.86
CA ALA A 289 9.69 -17.40 7.25
C ALA A 289 9.97 -17.14 8.74
N LYS A 290 10.40 -15.91 9.05
CA LYS A 290 10.55 -15.40 10.41
C LYS A 290 9.87 -14.04 10.48
N GLY A 291 9.06 -13.78 11.51
CA GLY A 291 8.29 -12.53 11.58
C GLY A 291 7.78 -12.20 12.98
N SER A 292 7.15 -11.03 13.11
CA SER A 292 6.53 -10.55 14.36
C SER A 292 5.21 -11.25 14.68
N ASN A 293 4.45 -11.64 13.65
CA ASN A 293 3.09 -12.16 13.77
C ASN A 293 2.97 -13.55 13.12
N SER A 294 2.66 -14.58 13.91
CA SER A 294 2.56 -15.96 13.43
C SER A 294 1.44 -16.16 12.41
N THR A 295 0.30 -15.48 12.60
CA THR A 295 -0.87 -15.61 11.73
C THR A 295 -0.56 -15.06 10.33
N LEU A 296 0.08 -13.90 10.29
CA LEU A 296 0.51 -13.26 9.04
C LEU A 296 1.48 -14.16 8.27
N ILE A 297 2.49 -14.73 8.95
CA ILE A 297 3.45 -15.65 8.34
C ILE A 297 2.75 -16.83 7.69
N THR A 298 1.87 -17.53 8.44
CA THR A 298 1.17 -18.69 7.91
C THR A 298 0.29 -18.35 6.71
N CYS A 299 -0.42 -17.21 6.74
CA CYS A 299 -1.20 -16.74 5.59
C CYS A 299 -0.31 -16.44 4.37
N LEU A 300 0.81 -15.73 4.55
CA LEU A 300 1.74 -15.41 3.47
C LEU A 300 2.38 -16.66 2.86
N LEU A 301 2.74 -17.67 3.66
CA LEU A 301 3.29 -18.92 3.15
C LEU A 301 2.27 -19.70 2.32
N GLU A 302 1.00 -19.76 2.74
CA GLU A 302 -0.06 -20.40 1.95
C GLU A 302 -0.35 -19.61 0.65
N GLU A 303 -0.28 -18.28 0.68
CA GLU A 303 -0.37 -17.47 -0.54
C GLU A 303 0.77 -17.75 -1.51
N ILE A 304 2.02 -17.76 -1.03
CA ILE A 304 3.21 -18.06 -1.84
C ILE A 304 3.08 -19.45 -2.46
N LYS A 305 2.64 -20.45 -1.70
CA LYS A 305 2.36 -21.79 -2.20
C LYS A 305 1.26 -21.78 -3.27
N GLY A 306 0.21 -20.98 -3.09
CA GLY A 306 -0.84 -20.77 -4.08
C GLY A 306 -0.33 -20.27 -5.44
N LEU A 307 0.68 -19.38 -5.46
CA LEU A 307 1.27 -18.83 -6.69
C LEU A 307 1.85 -19.89 -7.66
N PHE A 308 2.21 -21.05 -7.12
CA PHE A 308 2.80 -22.16 -7.87
C PHE A 308 1.87 -23.40 -7.97
N SER A 309 0.77 -23.40 -7.22
CA SER A 309 -0.22 -24.47 -7.21
C SER A 309 -1.26 -24.32 -8.33
N GLU A 310 -1.49 -23.11 -8.83
CA GLU A 310 -2.36 -22.87 -9.97
C GLU A 310 -1.60 -23.20 -11.28
N THR A 311 -1.91 -24.36 -11.87
CA THR A 311 -1.92 -24.47 -13.34
C THR A 311 -2.78 -23.34 -13.87
N GLU A 312 -2.24 -22.52 -14.79
CA GLU A 312 -3.01 -21.57 -15.58
C GLU A 312 -4.19 -22.29 -16.23
N GLY A 313 -5.32 -22.30 -15.52
CA GLY A 313 -6.58 -22.90 -15.95
C GLY A 313 -7.27 -21.90 -16.85
N GLU A 314 -7.12 -22.15 -18.14
CA GLU A 314 -7.76 -21.50 -19.28
C GLU A 314 -9.08 -20.79 -18.95
N THR A 315 -9.10 -19.53 -19.33
CA THR A 315 -10.31 -18.82 -19.71
C THR A 315 -11.03 -19.63 -20.77
N GLN A 316 -12.21 -20.14 -20.45
CA GLN A 316 -13.26 -20.46 -21.43
C GLN A 316 -14.51 -19.63 -21.08
#